data_AF-A0A919B233-F1
#
_entry.id   AF-A0A919B233-F1
#
_cell.length_a   1.000
_cell.length_b   1.000
_cell.length_c   1.000
_cell.angle_alpha   90.00
_cell.angle_beta   90.00
_cell.angle_gamma   90.00
#
_symmetry.space_group_name_H-M   'P 1'
#
loop_
_entity.id
_entity.type
_entity.pdbx_description
1 polymer ?
#
loop_
_entity_poly.entity_id
_entity_poly.type
_entity_poly.pdbx_seq_one_letter_code
_entity_poly.pdbx_strand_id
1 'polypeptide(L)'
;MSTRPYEPRCAPRPDRAARTDRSGRSGHDRDHERDRDRDHHHDRARRTGRSAPPPPRPRPAAAVTVPLAGADWLASADRRPRAVHALWAEDPMAGVVLPCGTVFDVIDAPALFGRALLDRLWAAPGPGSGPVAVVRGRLLLFAAPGTAQRLPALLRWEEWTRQGRLAPPLLCYGTGDAVTVPPLFAPPEGAEPGPPASRWLIAPESRHPWLPGADALLWACVRAVRATARSAVLPTPEGP
;
A
#
# COMPACT_ATOMS: atom_id res chain seq x y z
N MET A 1 6.14 42.99 34.05
CA MET A 1 4.95 42.12 33.92
C MET A 1 5.40 40.79 33.36
N SER A 2 5.43 39.75 34.20
CA SER A 2 6.05 38.46 33.93
C SER A 2 4.96 37.40 33.93
N THR A 3 4.67 36.79 32.78
CA THR A 3 3.69 35.70 32.66
C THR A 3 4.42 34.37 32.54
N ARG A 4 4.26 33.52 33.58
CA ARG A 4 4.73 32.13 33.61
C ARG A 4 3.77 31.22 32.82
N PRO A 5 4.27 30.19 32.11
CA PRO A 5 3.44 29.14 31.53
C PRO A 5 3.05 28.06 32.57
N TYR A 6 1.84 27.51 32.40
CA TYR A 6 1.20 26.50 33.23
C TYR A 6 1.41 25.09 32.63
N GLU A 7 2.07 24.19 33.38
CA GLU A 7 2.12 22.75 33.13
C GLU A 7 1.10 22.02 34.02
N PRO A 8 0.33 21.04 33.51
CA PRO A 8 -0.42 20.12 34.35
C PRO A 8 0.38 18.85 34.64
N ARG A 9 0.55 18.60 35.95
CA ARG A 9 1.24 17.48 36.59
C ARG A 9 0.51 16.15 36.44
N CYS A 10 1.31 15.10 36.31
CA CYS A 10 0.97 13.69 36.45
C CYS A 10 0.46 13.35 37.87
N ALA A 11 -0.53 12.46 37.97
CA ALA A 11 -1.02 11.89 39.24
C ALA A 11 -1.09 10.34 39.16
N PRO A 12 -1.03 9.63 40.30
CA PRO A 12 -0.34 8.34 40.43
C PRO A 12 -1.24 7.09 40.35
N ARG A 13 -0.59 5.94 40.11
CA ARG A 13 -1.13 4.58 40.27
C ARG A 13 -1.46 4.26 41.73
N PRO A 14 -2.46 3.40 41.98
CA PRO A 14 -2.48 2.55 43.16
C PRO A 14 -2.31 1.06 42.83
N ASP A 15 -1.98 0.35 43.90
CA ASP A 15 -1.27 -0.91 43.97
C ASP A 15 -2.20 -2.13 44.16
N ARG A 16 -1.55 -3.29 44.07
CA ARG A 16 -2.01 -4.68 44.06
C ARG A 16 -2.67 -5.16 45.36
N ALA A 17 -3.65 -6.07 45.23
CA ALA A 17 -3.76 -7.39 45.90
C ALA A 17 -5.19 -7.75 46.36
N ALA A 18 -5.66 -8.94 45.98
CA ALA A 18 -6.21 -9.96 46.90
C ALA A 18 -6.53 -11.25 46.13
N ARG A 19 -5.95 -12.35 46.61
CA ARG A 19 -6.36 -13.74 46.30
C ARG A 19 -7.61 -14.06 47.09
N THR A 20 -8.53 -14.82 46.49
CA THR A 20 -9.29 -15.86 47.19
C THR A 20 -9.59 -17.03 46.25
N ASP A 21 -9.63 -18.19 46.86
CA ASP A 21 -9.62 -19.54 46.34
C ASP A 21 -11.04 -20.13 46.40
N ARG A 22 -11.43 -21.02 45.46
CA ARG A 22 -12.40 -22.12 45.65
C ARG A 22 -12.74 -22.88 44.36
N SER A 23 -12.21 -24.10 44.28
CA SER A 23 -12.89 -25.39 44.07
C SER A 23 -14.16 -25.48 43.19
N GLY A 24 -14.14 -26.38 42.19
CA GLY A 24 -15.33 -26.90 41.50
C GLY A 24 -15.04 -28.13 40.62
N ARG A 25 -15.53 -29.29 41.07
CA ARG A 25 -15.34 -30.68 40.62
C ARG A 25 -15.88 -31.06 39.21
N SER A 26 -15.20 -32.05 38.62
CA SER A 26 -15.70 -33.36 38.10
C SER A 26 -16.61 -33.45 36.87
N GLY A 27 -16.19 -34.31 35.91
CA GLY A 27 -17.09 -34.94 34.93
C GLY A 27 -16.44 -35.59 33.69
N HIS A 28 -15.50 -36.53 33.86
CA HIS A 28 -15.41 -37.73 33.00
C HIS A 28 -16.60 -38.63 33.41
N ASP A 29 -17.35 -39.33 32.58
CA ASP A 29 -16.93 -40.40 31.67
C ASP A 29 -18.24 -40.87 31.00
N ARG A 30 -18.33 -40.97 29.66
CA ARG A 30 -19.42 -41.68 28.95
C ARG A 30 -19.15 -41.78 27.44
N ASP A 31 -17.96 -42.26 27.10
CA ASP A 31 -17.68 -42.82 25.77
C ASP A 31 -17.84 -44.33 25.87
N HIS A 32 -18.62 -44.97 24.98
CA HIS A 32 -18.48 -46.38 24.51
C HIS A 32 -19.73 -47.00 23.84
N GLU A 33 -20.66 -46.24 23.23
CA GLU A 33 -21.81 -46.90 22.58
C GLU A 33 -22.39 -46.10 21.39
N ARG A 34 -21.55 -45.64 20.45
CA ARG A 34 -22.02 -44.97 19.21
C ARG A 34 -21.15 -45.27 17.99
N ASP A 35 -20.60 -46.47 17.88
CA ASP A 35 -19.59 -46.79 16.87
C ASP A 35 -19.97 -47.90 15.88
N ARG A 36 -21.27 -48.25 15.76
CA ARG A 36 -21.74 -49.29 14.83
C ARG A 36 -22.84 -48.89 13.84
N ASP A 37 -23.40 -47.69 13.95
CA ASP A 37 -24.42 -47.18 13.00
C ASP A 37 -23.86 -46.22 11.93
N ARG A 38 -22.56 -45.88 11.98
CA ARG A 38 -21.95 -44.89 11.08
C ARG A 38 -21.65 -45.40 9.67
N ASP A 39 -21.43 -46.69 9.51
CA ASP A 39 -20.84 -47.21 8.26
C ASP A 39 -21.85 -47.38 7.13
N HIS A 40 -23.14 -47.59 7.41
CA HIS A 40 -24.16 -47.77 6.36
C HIS A 40 -24.73 -46.46 5.82
N HIS A 41 -24.49 -45.31 6.48
CA HIS A 41 -24.92 -44.01 5.97
C HIS A 41 -23.89 -43.35 5.05
N HIS A 42 -22.63 -43.82 5.07
CA HIS A 42 -21.55 -43.20 4.31
C HIS A 42 -21.59 -43.44 2.80
N ASP A 43 -22.29 -44.50 2.34
CA ASP A 43 -22.23 -44.90 0.93
C ASP A 43 -23.33 -44.28 0.04
N ARG A 44 -24.39 -43.71 0.64
CA ARG A 44 -25.46 -43.03 -0.13
C ARG A 44 -25.20 -41.54 -0.38
N ALA A 45 -24.22 -40.94 0.32
CA ALA A 45 -23.90 -39.52 0.22
C ALA A 45 -22.91 -39.17 -0.92
N ARG A 46 -22.41 -40.16 -1.68
CA ARG A 46 -21.43 -39.96 -2.75
C ARG A 46 -22.03 -39.61 -4.13
N ARG A 47 -23.35 -39.47 -4.25
CA ARG A 47 -24.06 -39.24 -5.54
C ARG A 47 -24.78 -37.90 -5.69
N THR A 48 -24.43 -36.88 -4.90
CA THR A 48 -24.84 -35.50 -5.18
C THR A 48 -23.60 -34.62 -5.32
N GLY A 49 -23.00 -34.63 -6.51
CA GLY A 49 -21.94 -33.71 -6.90
C GLY A 49 -22.49 -32.28 -7.06
N ARG A 50 -22.89 -31.65 -5.95
CA ARG A 50 -23.10 -30.20 -5.90
C ARG A 50 -21.71 -29.60 -5.76
N SER A 51 -21.12 -29.22 -6.89
CA SER A 51 -19.89 -28.42 -6.92
C SER A 51 -20.03 -27.30 -5.90
N ALA A 52 -19.12 -27.24 -4.92
CA ALA A 52 -19.04 -26.11 -4.01
C ALA A 52 -18.95 -24.83 -4.86
N PRO A 53 -19.68 -23.75 -4.51
CA PRO A 53 -19.51 -22.49 -5.22
C PRO A 53 -18.03 -22.10 -5.13
N PRO A 54 -17.42 -21.64 -6.24
CA PRO A 54 -16.04 -21.17 -6.20
C PRO A 54 -15.91 -20.13 -5.07
N PRO A 55 -14.76 -20.08 -4.37
CA PRO A 55 -14.54 -19.08 -3.34
C PRO A 55 -14.86 -17.70 -3.93
N PRO A 56 -15.53 -16.82 -3.17
CA PRO A 56 -15.84 -15.48 -3.66
C PRO A 56 -14.54 -14.86 -4.14
N ARG A 57 -14.50 -14.50 -5.42
CA ARG A 57 -13.34 -13.81 -6.00
C ARG A 57 -13.07 -12.60 -5.12
N PRO A 58 -11.80 -12.30 -4.78
CA PRO A 58 -11.49 -11.10 -4.04
C PRO A 58 -12.14 -9.93 -4.78
N ARG A 59 -13.03 -9.21 -4.09
CA ARG A 59 -13.67 -8.02 -4.65
C ARG A 59 -12.54 -7.12 -5.16
N PRO A 60 -12.61 -6.61 -6.41
CA PRO A 60 -11.69 -5.56 -6.82
C PRO A 60 -11.77 -4.45 -5.76
N ALA A 61 -10.60 -3.97 -5.33
CA ALA A 61 -10.55 -2.82 -4.42
C ALA A 61 -11.46 -1.72 -4.98
N ALA A 62 -12.31 -1.15 -4.13
CA ALA A 62 -13.31 -0.18 -4.52
C ALA A 62 -12.74 0.83 -5.52
N ALA A 63 -13.51 1.11 -6.57
CA ALA A 63 -13.15 2.04 -7.63
C ALA A 63 -12.69 3.38 -7.04
N VAL A 64 -11.38 3.65 -7.06
CA VAL A 64 -10.84 4.94 -6.65
C VAL A 64 -11.15 5.92 -7.77
N THR A 65 -12.01 6.90 -7.48
CA THR A 65 -12.34 7.99 -8.39
C THR A 65 -11.52 9.22 -8.02
N VAL A 66 -10.89 9.85 -9.00
CA VAL A 66 -10.13 11.08 -8.81
C VAL A 66 -11.08 12.27 -8.74
N PRO A 67 -11.10 13.05 -7.64
CA PRO A 67 -11.90 14.28 -7.57
C PRO A 67 -11.43 15.32 -8.58
N LEU A 68 -12.31 16.26 -8.94
CA LEU A 68 -11.98 17.33 -9.89
C LEU A 68 -10.73 18.12 -9.48
N ALA A 69 -10.57 18.43 -8.18
CA ALA A 69 -9.39 19.12 -7.66
C ALA A 69 -8.07 18.36 -7.94
N GLY A 70 -8.09 17.03 -7.89
CA GLY A 70 -6.95 16.20 -8.24
C GLY A 70 -6.72 16.13 -9.75
N ALA A 71 -7.78 16.05 -10.53
CA ALA A 71 -7.71 16.13 -11.99
C ALA A 71 -7.12 17.48 -12.45
N ASP A 72 -7.50 18.59 -11.80
CA ASP A 72 -6.95 19.92 -12.07
C ASP A 72 -5.44 19.99 -11.79
N TRP A 73 -4.99 19.39 -10.69
CA TRP A 73 -3.56 19.28 -10.39
C TRP A 73 -2.81 18.47 -11.44
N LEU A 74 -3.34 17.30 -11.82
CA LEU A 74 -2.74 16.47 -12.88
C LEU A 74 -2.68 17.23 -14.21
N ALA A 75 -3.77 17.88 -14.63
CA ALA A 75 -3.83 18.66 -15.87
C ALA A 75 -2.85 19.84 -15.87
N SER A 76 -2.56 20.43 -14.71
CA SER A 76 -1.60 21.53 -14.56
C SER A 76 -0.15 21.14 -14.87
N ALA A 77 0.15 19.84 -14.98
CA ALA A 77 1.45 19.36 -15.43
C ALA A 77 1.76 19.76 -16.89
N ASP A 78 0.73 19.79 -17.73
CA ASP A 78 0.85 20.13 -19.15
C ASP A 78 0.80 21.64 -19.38
N ARG A 79 1.42 22.11 -20.46
CA ARG A 79 1.36 23.53 -20.88
C ARG A 79 -0.04 23.94 -21.35
N ARG A 80 -0.91 22.98 -21.68
CA ARG A 80 -2.29 23.19 -22.10
C ARG A 80 -3.26 22.38 -21.22
N PRO A 81 -3.47 22.77 -19.94
CA PRO A 81 -4.34 22.01 -19.03
C PRO A 81 -5.77 21.77 -19.57
N ARG A 82 -6.31 22.74 -20.33
CA ARG A 82 -7.63 22.61 -20.97
C ARG A 82 -7.70 21.47 -21.97
N ALA A 83 -6.61 21.19 -22.69
CA ALA A 83 -6.57 20.07 -23.63
C ALA A 83 -6.59 18.73 -22.89
N VAL A 84 -5.88 18.63 -21.76
CA VAL A 84 -5.93 17.45 -20.88
C VAL A 84 -7.35 17.22 -20.36
N HIS A 85 -8.02 18.27 -19.88
CA HIS A 85 -9.42 18.15 -19.46
C HIS A 85 -10.36 17.75 -20.61
N ALA A 86 -10.12 18.21 -21.84
CA ALA A 86 -10.90 17.79 -23.00
C ALA A 86 -10.74 16.29 -23.27
N LEU A 87 -9.51 15.74 -23.18
CA LEU A 87 -9.28 14.30 -23.31
C LEU A 87 -10.07 13.49 -22.29
N TRP A 88 -10.10 13.92 -21.03
CA TRP A 88 -10.92 13.24 -20.00
C TRP A 88 -12.42 13.48 -20.14
N ALA A 89 -12.85 14.59 -20.73
CA ALA A 89 -14.25 14.82 -21.04
C ALA A 89 -14.73 13.91 -22.18
N GLU A 90 -13.87 13.63 -23.14
CA GLU A 90 -14.13 12.69 -24.24
C GLU A 90 -14.14 11.23 -23.74
N ASP A 91 -13.13 10.84 -22.95
CA ASP A 91 -13.06 9.51 -22.32
C ASP A 91 -12.50 9.59 -20.88
N PRO A 92 -13.36 9.60 -19.85
CA PRO A 92 -12.94 9.61 -18.46
C PRO A 92 -12.23 8.33 -18.00
N MET A 93 -12.34 7.27 -18.80
CA MET A 93 -11.79 5.93 -18.57
C MET A 93 -10.46 5.73 -19.29
N ALA A 94 -9.99 6.71 -20.07
CA ALA A 94 -8.69 6.66 -20.71
C ALA A 94 -7.56 7.13 -19.77
N GLY A 95 -6.43 6.43 -19.83
CA GLY A 95 -5.19 6.95 -19.28
C GLY A 95 -4.64 8.07 -20.14
N VAL A 96 -4.04 9.10 -19.52
CA VAL A 96 -3.50 10.26 -20.23
C VAL A 96 -2.00 10.39 -19.98
N VAL A 97 -1.23 10.72 -21.01
CA VAL A 97 0.20 10.99 -20.89
C VAL A 97 0.39 12.42 -20.38
N LEU A 98 1.12 12.57 -19.28
CA LEU A 98 1.43 13.86 -18.67
C LEU A 98 2.95 14.03 -18.55
N PRO A 99 3.48 15.23 -18.81
CA PRO A 99 4.89 15.51 -18.64
C PRO A 99 5.27 15.50 -17.14
N CYS A 100 6.48 15.06 -16.86
CA CYS A 100 7.10 15.10 -15.53
C CYS A 100 8.01 16.33 -15.38
N GLY A 101 8.36 16.65 -14.13
CA GLY A 101 9.27 17.73 -13.78
C GLY A 101 8.68 19.13 -13.81
N THR A 102 7.36 19.27 -13.98
CA THR A 102 6.65 20.56 -13.85
C THR A 102 6.02 20.67 -12.46
N VAL A 103 4.97 19.89 -12.19
CA VAL A 103 4.24 19.89 -10.91
C VAL A 103 4.47 18.63 -10.09
N PHE A 104 5.00 17.57 -10.70
CA PHE A 104 5.47 16.36 -10.04
C PHE A 104 6.60 15.69 -10.83
N ASP A 105 7.42 14.92 -10.13
CA ASP A 105 8.23 13.85 -10.69
C ASP A 105 7.55 12.50 -10.41
N VAL A 106 7.96 11.43 -11.09
CA VAL A 106 7.47 10.08 -10.81
C VAL A 106 8.61 9.11 -10.55
N ILE A 107 8.51 8.39 -9.44
CA ILE A 107 9.40 7.29 -9.09
C ILE A 107 8.67 5.98 -9.32
N ASP A 108 9.17 5.22 -10.28
CA ASP A 108 8.63 3.92 -10.65
C ASP A 108 9.43 2.81 -9.96
N ALA A 109 8.75 2.09 -9.05
CA ALA A 109 9.31 1.02 -8.25
C ALA A 109 8.69 -0.36 -8.59
N PRO A 110 9.47 -1.46 -8.52
CA PRO A 110 8.92 -2.81 -8.57
C PRO A 110 7.86 -3.01 -7.48
N ALA A 111 6.75 -3.69 -7.77
CA ALA A 111 5.57 -3.70 -6.88
C ALA A 111 5.85 -4.04 -5.41
N LEU A 112 6.67 -5.07 -5.14
CA LEU A 112 6.99 -5.47 -3.76
C LEU A 112 7.81 -4.41 -3.04
N PHE A 113 8.80 -3.83 -3.72
CA PHE A 113 9.63 -2.79 -3.15
C PHE A 113 8.85 -1.48 -2.98
N GLY A 114 8.06 -1.10 -3.98
CA GLY A 114 7.18 0.07 -3.91
C GLY A 114 6.19 0.01 -2.75
N ARG A 115 5.61 -1.17 -2.48
CA ARG A 115 4.76 -1.38 -1.29
C ARG A 115 5.54 -1.16 0.00
N ALA A 116 6.74 -1.72 0.11
CA ALA A 116 7.59 -1.49 1.27
C ALA A 116 7.98 -0.01 1.43
N LEU A 117 8.23 0.72 0.34
CA LEU A 117 8.44 2.18 0.37
C LEU A 117 7.20 2.89 0.90
N LEU A 118 6.03 2.55 0.37
CA LEU A 118 4.76 3.13 0.76
C LEU A 118 4.51 2.94 2.26
N ASP A 119 4.67 1.72 2.76
CA ASP A 119 4.52 1.40 4.17
C ASP A 119 5.44 2.25 5.06
N ARG A 120 6.67 2.56 4.59
CA ARG A 120 7.59 3.43 5.33
C ARG A 120 7.12 4.87 5.34
N LEU A 121 6.72 5.41 4.20
CA LEU A 121 6.22 6.78 4.09
C LEU A 121 5.01 7.01 5.00
N TRP A 122 4.11 6.02 5.09
CA TRP A 122 2.96 6.06 6.00
C TRP A 122 3.30 5.86 7.47
N ALA A 123 4.38 5.13 7.79
CA ALA A 123 4.80 4.88 9.17
C ALA A 123 5.61 6.03 9.79
N ALA A 124 6.11 6.98 8.99
CA ALA A 124 6.83 8.13 9.50
C ALA A 124 5.84 9.14 10.14
N PRO A 125 6.27 9.93 11.15
CA PRO A 125 5.56 11.15 11.55
C PRO A 125 5.71 12.18 10.42
N GLY A 126 4.98 11.97 9.34
CA GLY A 126 4.99 12.75 8.12
C GLY A 126 3.60 12.74 7.49
N PRO A 127 3.34 13.62 6.53
CA PRO A 127 2.01 13.85 5.93
C PRO A 127 1.54 12.73 4.97
N GLY A 128 2.11 11.52 5.06
CA GLY A 128 1.77 10.36 4.24
C GLY A 128 2.72 10.13 3.06
N SER A 129 2.21 9.58 1.97
CA SER A 129 2.99 9.21 0.78
C SER A 129 2.75 10.07 -0.47
N GLY A 130 1.71 10.89 -0.47
CA GLY A 130 1.19 11.53 -1.68
C GLY A 130 0.47 10.54 -2.62
N PRO A 131 0.12 10.98 -3.84
CA PRO A 131 -0.58 10.15 -4.82
C PRO A 131 0.27 8.97 -5.29
N VAL A 132 -0.38 7.82 -5.45
CA VAL A 132 0.27 6.57 -5.87
C VAL A 132 -0.60 5.83 -6.86
N ALA A 133 -0.01 5.39 -7.96
CA ALA A 133 -0.65 4.57 -8.97
C ALA A 133 0.03 3.21 -9.11
N VAL A 134 -0.71 2.23 -9.60
CA VAL A 134 -0.17 0.97 -10.12
C VAL A 134 -0.32 0.97 -11.62
N VAL A 135 0.78 0.72 -12.33
CA VAL A 135 0.80 0.61 -13.79
C VAL A 135 1.61 -0.64 -14.16
N ARG A 136 0.98 -1.59 -14.86
CA ARG A 136 1.60 -2.85 -15.31
C ARG A 136 2.37 -3.60 -14.20
N GLY A 137 1.80 -3.63 -12.99
CA GLY A 137 2.41 -4.31 -11.84
C GLY A 137 3.61 -3.58 -11.22
N ARG A 138 3.78 -2.29 -11.52
CA ARG A 138 4.76 -1.41 -10.88
C ARG A 138 4.05 -0.28 -10.16
N LEU A 139 4.67 0.26 -9.11
CA LEU A 139 4.12 1.37 -8.34
C LEU A 139 4.76 2.68 -8.83
N LEU A 140 3.92 3.60 -9.27
CA LEU A 140 4.30 4.97 -9.58
C LEU A 140 4.01 5.85 -8.37
N LEU A 141 5.06 6.32 -7.71
CA LEU A 141 4.96 7.29 -6.62
C LEU A 141 5.15 8.70 -7.18
N PHE A 142 4.18 9.58 -6.98
CA PHE A 142 4.29 10.98 -7.38
C PHE A 142 5.11 11.71 -6.32
N ALA A 143 6.15 12.41 -6.75
CA ALA A 143 7.15 13.04 -5.90
C ALA A 143 7.32 14.52 -6.23
N ALA A 144 7.92 15.28 -5.32
CA ALA A 144 8.16 16.70 -5.53
C ALA A 144 9.10 16.90 -6.75
N PRO A 145 8.89 17.91 -7.60
CA PRO A 145 9.76 18.20 -8.74
C PRO A 145 11.25 18.31 -8.35
N GLY A 146 12.14 17.76 -9.18
CA GLY A 146 13.59 17.66 -8.93
C GLY A 146 14.01 16.44 -8.13
N THR A 147 13.06 15.68 -7.59
CA THR A 147 13.33 14.42 -6.89
C THR A 147 13.93 13.36 -7.81
N ALA A 148 13.44 13.24 -9.05
CA ALA A 148 13.92 12.27 -10.01
C ALA A 148 15.40 12.47 -10.37
N GLN A 149 15.88 13.71 -10.32
CA GLN A 149 17.29 14.03 -10.52
C GLN A 149 18.13 13.74 -9.27
N ARG A 150 17.63 14.11 -8.09
CA ARG A 150 18.39 14.06 -6.83
C ARG A 150 18.43 12.66 -6.21
N LEU A 151 17.34 11.90 -6.28
CA LEU A 151 17.21 10.59 -5.63
C LEU A 151 18.25 9.56 -6.14
N PRO A 152 18.49 9.37 -7.45
CA PRO A 152 19.51 8.44 -7.93
C PRO A 152 20.92 8.80 -7.46
N ALA A 153 21.23 10.10 -7.31
CA ALA A 153 22.49 10.53 -6.74
C ALA A 153 22.58 10.07 -5.28
N LEU A 154 21.59 10.42 -4.45
CA LEU A 154 21.56 10.03 -3.03
C LEU A 154 21.63 8.52 -2.82
N LEU A 155 20.89 7.75 -3.62
CA LEU A 155 20.93 6.29 -3.55
C LEU A 155 22.32 5.74 -3.92
N ARG A 156 23.05 6.35 -4.86
CA ARG A 156 24.43 5.90 -5.15
C ARG A 156 25.40 6.18 -4.00
N TRP A 157 25.16 7.23 -3.22
CA TRP A 157 26.00 7.60 -2.07
C TRP A 157 25.73 6.77 -0.81
N GLU A 158 24.53 6.22 -0.67
CA GLU A 158 24.27 5.21 0.36
C GLU A 158 25.11 3.97 0.03
N GLU A 159 26.21 3.79 0.75
CA GLU A 159 27.13 2.65 0.67
C GLU A 159 26.39 1.36 1.08
N TRP A 160 25.57 0.80 0.18
CA TRP A 160 24.74 -0.42 0.39
C TRP A 160 25.56 -1.68 0.71
N THR A 161 26.89 -1.57 0.73
CA THR A 161 27.87 -2.65 0.77
C THR A 161 28.02 -3.31 2.14
N ARG A 162 27.60 -2.69 3.25
CA ARG A 162 27.69 -3.35 4.58
C ARG A 162 26.85 -4.63 4.71
N GLN A 163 25.88 -4.86 3.83
CA GLN A 163 25.07 -6.09 3.78
C GLN A 163 24.91 -6.68 2.37
N GLY A 164 25.66 -6.19 1.37
CA GLY A 164 25.63 -6.72 -0.01
C GLY A 164 24.27 -6.65 -0.71
N ARG A 165 23.32 -5.82 -0.24
CA ARG A 165 21.97 -5.72 -0.79
C ARG A 165 21.72 -4.35 -1.37
N LEU A 166 21.74 -4.27 -2.69
CA LEU A 166 21.34 -3.09 -3.45
C LEU A 166 19.81 -2.95 -3.43
N ALA A 167 19.32 -1.71 -3.36
CA ALA A 167 17.93 -1.44 -3.65
C ALA A 167 17.60 -1.93 -5.08
N PRO A 168 16.43 -2.55 -5.32
CA PRO A 168 15.97 -2.85 -6.67
C PRO A 168 15.97 -1.58 -7.54
N PRO A 169 16.23 -1.68 -8.85
CA PRO A 169 16.32 -0.52 -9.72
C PRO A 169 15.01 0.26 -9.70
N LEU A 170 15.11 1.54 -9.31
CA LEU A 170 14.06 2.53 -9.44
C LEU A 170 14.25 3.27 -10.75
N LEU A 171 13.16 3.53 -11.46
CA LEU A 171 13.17 4.45 -12.59
C LEU A 171 12.66 5.81 -12.09
N CYS A 172 13.33 6.88 -12.51
CA CYS A 172 13.05 8.22 -12.07
C CYS A 172 12.71 9.07 -13.29
N TYR A 173 11.46 9.51 -13.36
CA TYR A 173 10.94 10.35 -14.45
C TYR A 173 10.83 11.79 -13.94
N GLY A 174 11.60 12.69 -14.54
CA GLY A 174 11.70 14.10 -14.15
C GLY A 174 11.48 15.03 -15.33
N THR A 175 12.12 16.20 -15.31
CA THR A 175 12.01 17.18 -16.39
C THR A 175 12.41 16.59 -17.74
N GLY A 176 11.49 16.64 -18.70
CA GLY A 176 11.69 16.13 -20.05
C GLY A 176 11.13 14.72 -20.28
N ASP A 177 10.77 14.02 -19.21
CA ASP A 177 10.07 12.74 -19.28
C ASP A 177 8.56 12.93 -19.29
N ALA A 178 7.82 11.87 -19.62
CA ALA A 178 6.38 11.81 -19.52
C ALA A 178 5.92 10.43 -19.08
N VAL A 179 4.79 10.38 -18.35
CA VAL A 179 4.20 9.14 -17.85
C VAL A 179 2.72 9.08 -18.18
N THR A 180 2.21 7.88 -18.42
CA THR A 180 0.76 7.65 -18.53
C THR A 180 0.18 7.53 -17.12
N VAL A 181 -0.68 8.47 -16.73
CA VAL A 181 -1.42 8.39 -15.49
C VAL A 181 -2.66 7.51 -15.66
N PRO A 182 -3.09 6.78 -14.62
CA PRO A 182 -4.30 5.97 -14.71
C PRO A 182 -5.55 6.83 -14.99
N PRO A 183 -6.63 6.19 -15.48
CA PRO A 183 -7.92 6.84 -15.66
C PRO A 183 -8.42 7.53 -14.38
N LEU A 184 -9.22 8.60 -14.55
CA LEU A 184 -9.83 9.31 -13.42
C LEU A 184 -10.91 8.46 -12.73
N PHE A 185 -11.61 7.64 -13.51
CA PHE A 185 -12.65 6.74 -13.02
C PHE A 185 -12.21 5.29 -13.24
N ALA A 186 -12.50 4.43 -12.27
CA ALA A 186 -12.19 3.02 -12.43
C ALA A 186 -13.25 2.29 -13.27
N PRO A 187 -12.87 1.17 -13.91
CA PRO A 187 -13.72 0.11 -14.39
C PRO A 187 -15.17 0.10 -13.91
N PRO A 188 -16.27 0.23 -14.70
CA PRO A 188 -17.57 -0.16 -14.16
C PRO A 188 -17.52 -1.64 -13.71
N GLU A 189 -18.19 -1.97 -12.60
CA GLU A 189 -18.23 -3.34 -12.08
C GLU A 189 -18.80 -4.28 -13.15
N GLY A 190 -18.00 -5.25 -13.61
CA GLY A 190 -18.40 -6.23 -14.63
C GLY A 190 -17.61 -6.18 -15.94
N ALA A 191 -16.71 -5.21 -16.12
CA ALA A 191 -15.70 -5.30 -17.17
C ALA A 191 -14.78 -6.52 -16.93
N GLU A 192 -14.38 -7.27 -17.97
CA GLU A 192 -13.00 -7.77 -18.06
C GLU A 192 -12.36 -8.31 -16.76
N PRO A 193 -12.50 -9.56 -16.28
CA PRO A 193 -11.97 -10.00 -14.98
C PRO A 193 -10.44 -9.97 -14.81
N GLY A 194 -9.70 -9.26 -15.67
CA GLY A 194 -8.31 -8.90 -15.48
C GLY A 194 -8.14 -7.67 -14.58
N PRO A 195 -7.13 -7.62 -13.70
CA PRO A 195 -6.80 -6.39 -13.00
C PRO A 195 -6.54 -5.27 -14.02
N PRO A 196 -7.08 -4.06 -13.83
CA PRO A 196 -6.87 -2.98 -14.78
C PRO A 196 -5.37 -2.74 -14.97
N ALA A 197 -4.95 -2.58 -16.23
CA ALA A 197 -3.54 -2.38 -16.59
C ALA A 197 -2.90 -1.18 -15.86
N SER A 198 -3.74 -0.22 -15.44
CA SER A 198 -3.38 0.91 -14.58
C SER A 198 -4.53 1.30 -13.65
N ARG A 199 -4.25 1.62 -12.38
CA ARG A 199 -5.23 2.18 -11.42
C ARG A 199 -4.56 3.05 -10.35
N TRP A 200 -5.32 3.93 -9.72
CA TRP A 200 -4.89 4.64 -8.51
C TRP A 200 -4.93 3.71 -7.29
N LEU A 201 -3.87 3.74 -6.47
CA LEU A 201 -3.89 3.19 -5.10
C LEU A 201 -4.25 4.29 -4.10
N ILE A 202 -3.69 5.48 -4.31
CA ILE A 202 -4.01 6.70 -3.56
C ILE A 202 -4.19 7.77 -4.64
N ALA A 203 -5.44 8.19 -4.88
CA ALA A 203 -5.72 9.23 -5.86
C ALA A 203 -5.24 10.60 -5.36
N PRO A 204 -4.91 11.52 -6.28
CA PRO A 204 -4.77 12.92 -5.90
C PRO A 204 -6.15 13.47 -5.52
N GLU A 205 -6.31 13.88 -4.27
CA GLU A 205 -7.60 14.39 -3.76
C GLU A 205 -7.68 15.92 -3.78
N SER A 206 -6.55 16.62 -3.92
CA SER A 206 -6.46 18.08 -3.81
C SER A 206 -5.67 18.70 -4.95
N ARG A 207 -5.80 20.03 -5.10
CA ARG A 207 -5.01 20.83 -6.07
C ARG A 207 -3.54 21.00 -5.67
N HIS A 208 -3.23 20.75 -4.40
CA HIS A 208 -1.88 20.88 -3.84
C HIS A 208 -1.61 19.66 -2.96
N PRO A 209 -1.50 18.46 -3.55
CA PRO A 209 -1.21 17.28 -2.78
C PRO A 209 0.19 17.40 -2.17
N TRP A 210 0.36 16.89 -0.97
CA TRP A 210 1.71 16.73 -0.45
C TRP A 210 2.44 15.69 -1.30
N LEU A 211 3.71 15.97 -1.62
CA LEU A 211 4.56 15.08 -2.39
C LEU A 211 5.86 14.81 -1.61
N PRO A 212 6.30 13.54 -1.51
CA PRO A 212 7.58 13.21 -0.90
C PRO A 212 8.72 13.79 -1.75
N GLY A 213 9.66 14.45 -1.09
CA GLY A 213 10.93 14.86 -1.69
C GLY A 213 11.96 13.72 -1.71
N ALA A 214 13.10 13.99 -2.33
CA ALA A 214 14.21 13.03 -2.44
C ALA A 214 14.68 12.48 -1.09
N ASP A 215 14.77 13.32 -0.05
CA ASP A 215 15.24 12.88 1.27
C ASP A 215 14.24 11.94 1.97
N ALA A 216 12.93 12.18 1.81
CA ALA A 216 11.89 11.30 2.33
C ALA A 216 11.89 9.94 1.63
N LEU A 217 12.05 9.93 0.30
CA LEU A 217 12.14 8.70 -0.49
C LEU A 217 13.44 7.94 -0.22
N LEU A 218 14.57 8.63 -0.03
CA LEU A 218 15.83 8.03 0.39
C LEU A 218 15.65 7.30 1.72
N TRP A 219 15.10 7.99 2.72
CA TRP A 219 14.82 7.40 4.04
C TRP A 219 13.93 6.15 3.92
N ALA A 220 12.86 6.22 3.11
CA ALA A 220 11.97 5.09 2.88
C ALA A 220 12.69 3.91 2.21
N CYS A 221 13.51 4.17 1.19
CA CYS A 221 14.33 3.15 0.51
C CYS A 221 15.28 2.46 1.47
N VAL A 222 16.08 3.22 2.23
CA VAL A 222 17.04 2.68 3.19
C VAL A 222 16.35 1.79 4.22
N ARG A 223 15.18 2.21 4.74
CA ARG A 223 14.42 1.42 5.71
C ARG A 223 13.77 0.19 5.10
N ALA A 224 13.27 0.28 3.87
CA ALA A 224 12.70 -0.86 3.14
C ALA A 224 13.76 -1.95 2.87
N VAL A 225 14.96 -1.57 2.43
CA VAL A 225 16.07 -2.50 2.21
C VAL A 225 16.51 -3.16 3.52
N ARG A 226 16.68 -2.38 4.60
CA ARG A 226 17.07 -2.90 5.93
C ARG A 226 16.01 -3.81 6.57
N ALA A 227 14.74 -3.61 6.24
CA ALA A 227 13.67 -4.50 6.71
C ALA A 227 13.73 -5.86 5.99
N THR A 228 13.90 -5.83 4.67
CA THR A 228 14.04 -7.05 3.85
C THR A 228 15.27 -7.86 4.29
N ALA A 229 16.38 -7.19 4.62
CA ALA A 229 17.58 -7.86 5.15
C ALA A 229 17.33 -8.55 6.50
N ARG A 230 16.57 -7.92 7.41
CA ARG A 230 16.26 -8.51 8.72
C ARG A 230 15.34 -9.72 8.62
N SER A 231 14.36 -9.69 7.73
CA SER A 231 13.47 -10.84 7.49
C SER A 231 14.20 -12.05 6.88
N ALA A 232 15.27 -11.82 6.12
CA ALA A 232 16.07 -12.90 5.54
C ALA A 232 17.07 -13.55 6.53
N VAL A 233 17.32 -12.92 7.68
CA VAL A 233 18.32 -13.38 8.67
C VAL A 233 17.69 -14.25 9.77
N LEU A 234 16.36 -14.26 9.93
CA LEU A 234 15.70 -15.16 10.87
C LEU A 234 15.76 -16.60 10.32
N PRO A 235 16.51 -17.53 10.94
CA PRO A 235 16.39 -18.94 10.60
C PRO A 235 15.00 -19.39 11.05
N THR A 236 14.29 -20.12 10.19
CA THR A 236 13.17 -20.95 10.62
C THR A 236 13.67 -21.86 11.75
N PRO A 237 13.07 -21.84 12.95
CA PRO A 237 13.35 -22.89 13.91
C PRO A 237 12.82 -24.19 13.30
N GLU A 238 13.72 -25.05 12.83
CA GLU A 238 13.40 -26.45 12.60
C GLU A 238 12.92 -27.01 13.94
N GLY A 239 11.63 -27.34 13.99
CA GLY A 239 11.01 -28.03 15.11
C GLY A 239 11.13 -29.56 14.97
N PRO A 240 10.66 -30.27 15.99
CA PRO A 240 11.48 -31.13 16.87
C PRO A 240 11.84 -32.50 16.33
#